data_AF-A0A0S4PV12-F1
#
_entry.id   AF-A0A0S4PV12-F1
#
_cell.length_a   1.000
_cell.length_b   1.000
_cell.length_c   1.000
_cell.angle_alpha   90.00
_cell.angle_beta   90.00
_cell.angle_gamma   90.00
#
_symmetry.space_group_name_H-M   'P 1'
#
loop_
_entity.id
_entity.type
_entity.pdbx_description
1 polymer ?
#
loop_
_entity_poly.entity_id
_entity_poly.type
_entity_poly.pdbx_seq_one_letter_code
_entity_poly.pdbx_strand_id
1 'polypeptide(L)'
;MKQKKSLGRKILREILRLLYKLCSRLWTYAKGGKPMSKAEIAQDKADYTRLNADERFKLDNAWDYLCLEDKYAQNGTSIDKQYFIQDIWGAQKVLEYKPSVHYDVGSSVNGFIAHLLAQKQKVVLFDIRPMDNQFDTRFLKAGGGG
;
A
#
# COMPACT_ATOMS: atom_id res chain seq x y z
N MET A 1 -16.69 -8.74 24.49
CA MET A 1 -17.96 -8.10 24.08
C MET A 1 -17.70 -7.05 22.99
N LYS A 2 -18.23 -7.23 21.76
CA LYS A 2 -18.07 -6.23 20.67
C LYS A 2 -19.00 -5.03 20.96
N GLN A 3 -18.44 -3.84 21.19
CA GLN A 3 -19.24 -2.61 21.33
C GLN A 3 -19.99 -2.33 20.02
N LYS A 4 -21.33 -2.25 20.09
CA LYS A 4 -22.16 -1.81 18.96
C LYS A 4 -21.86 -0.32 18.69
N LYS A 5 -21.34 -0.01 17.49
CA LYS A 5 -21.11 1.39 17.05
C LYS A 5 -22.45 2.16 17.06
N SER A 6 -22.43 3.41 17.57
CA SER A 6 -23.62 4.25 17.67
C SER A 6 -24.23 4.56 16.28
N LEU A 7 -25.55 4.74 16.25
CA LEU A 7 -26.32 4.97 15.02
C LEU A 7 -25.79 6.18 14.22
N GLY A 8 -25.39 7.26 14.90
CA GLY A 8 -24.80 8.45 14.28
C GLY A 8 -23.50 8.18 13.52
N ARG A 9 -22.62 7.30 14.05
CA ARG A 9 -21.39 6.91 13.33
C ARG A 9 -21.67 6.10 12.07
N LYS A 10 -22.77 5.33 12.05
CA LYS A 10 -23.18 4.58 10.85
C LYS A 10 -23.70 5.52 9.76
N ILE A 11 -24.54 6.48 10.12
CA ILE A 11 -25.09 7.47 9.19
C ILE A 11 -23.97 8.32 8.59
N LEU A 12 -23.08 8.86 9.43
CA LEU A 12 -21.94 9.64 8.96
C LEU A 12 -21.05 8.85 7.99
N ARG A 13 -20.81 7.56 8.29
CA ARG A 13 -20.04 6.68 7.41
C ARG A 13 -20.71 6.52 6.04
N GLU A 14 -22.02 6.29 5.98
CA GLU A 14 -22.70 6.12 4.69
C GLU A 14 -22.73 7.41 3.87
N ILE A 15 -22.86 8.58 4.51
CA ILE A 15 -22.75 9.89 3.84
C ILE A 15 -21.35 10.09 3.27
N LEU A 16 -20.30 9.87 4.09
CA LEU A 16 -18.91 9.98 3.64
C LEU A 16 -18.59 8.98 2.51
N ARG A 17 -19.19 7.78 2.54
CA ARG A 17 -19.02 6.75 1.50
C ARG A 17 -19.57 7.20 0.16
N LEU A 18 -20.72 7.90 0.14
CA LEU A 18 -21.30 8.45 -1.09
C LEU A 18 -20.44 9.59 -1.64
N LEU A 19 -20.00 10.51 -0.78
CA LEU A 19 -19.08 11.60 -1.14
C LEU A 19 -17.78 11.06 -1.73
N TYR A 20 -17.16 10.07 -1.08
CA TYR A 20 -15.95 9.42 -1.59
C TYR A 20 -16.17 8.78 -2.96
N LYS A 21 -17.26 8.04 -3.15
CA LYS A 21 -17.59 7.42 -4.44
C LYS A 21 -17.80 8.46 -5.56
N LEU A 22 -18.36 9.61 -5.23
CA LEU A 22 -18.54 10.71 -6.17
C LEU A 22 -17.19 11.35 -6.53
N CYS A 23 -16.39 11.70 -5.52
CA CYS A 23 -15.06 12.27 -5.71
C CYS A 23 -14.13 11.33 -6.48
N SER A 24 -14.15 10.02 -6.17
CA SER A 24 -13.35 9.03 -6.88
C SER A 24 -13.74 8.99 -8.34
N ARG A 25 -15.04 8.88 -8.68
CA ARG A 25 -15.50 8.88 -10.08
C ARG A 25 -15.13 10.15 -10.84
N LEU A 26 -15.24 11.32 -10.20
CA LEU A 26 -14.85 12.60 -10.82
C LEU A 26 -13.35 12.64 -11.10
N TRP A 27 -12.53 12.15 -10.17
CA TRP A 27 -11.07 12.02 -10.34
C TRP A 27 -10.70 11.02 -11.44
N THR A 28 -11.36 9.86 -11.49
CA THR A 28 -11.17 8.84 -12.55
C THR A 28 -11.39 9.43 -13.93
N TYR A 29 -12.51 10.16 -14.09
CA TYR A 29 -12.89 10.74 -15.39
C TYR A 29 -11.90 11.82 -15.83
N ALA A 30 -11.40 12.62 -14.88
CA ALA A 30 -10.39 13.64 -15.14
C ALA A 30 -9.01 13.05 -15.54
N LYS A 31 -8.67 11.84 -15.08
CA LYS A 31 -7.40 11.15 -15.36
C LYS A 31 -7.46 10.19 -16.55
N GLY A 32 -8.62 10.00 -17.16
CA GLY A 32 -8.81 9.05 -18.27
C GLY A 32 -8.69 7.58 -17.88
N GLY A 33 -8.81 7.26 -16.59
CA GLY A 33 -8.78 5.88 -16.10
C GLY A 33 -10.03 5.10 -16.52
N LYS A 34 -9.89 3.80 -16.81
CA LYS A 34 -11.02 2.90 -17.06
C LYS A 34 -11.40 2.19 -15.75
N PRO A 35 -12.54 2.52 -15.10
CA PRO A 35 -12.98 1.78 -13.93
C PRO A 35 -13.61 0.45 -14.32
N MET A 36 -13.56 -0.53 -13.41
CA MET A 36 -14.28 -1.79 -13.55
C MET A 36 -15.79 -1.58 -13.70
N SER A 37 -16.41 -2.36 -14.57
CA SER A 37 -17.86 -2.39 -14.69
C SER A 37 -18.51 -3.13 -13.52
N LYS A 38 -19.80 -2.87 -13.27
CA LYS A 38 -20.58 -3.60 -12.25
C LYS A 38 -20.62 -5.10 -12.51
N ALA A 39 -20.65 -5.51 -13.78
CA ALA A 39 -20.67 -6.91 -14.18
C ALA A 39 -19.34 -7.60 -13.82
N GLU A 40 -18.21 -6.95 -14.11
CA GLU A 40 -16.88 -7.47 -13.75
C GLU A 40 -16.72 -7.59 -12.23
N ILE A 41 -17.18 -6.62 -11.44
CA ILE A 41 -17.15 -6.70 -9.98
C ILE A 41 -17.97 -7.89 -9.48
N ALA A 42 -19.18 -8.08 -10.03
CA ALA A 42 -20.04 -9.19 -9.63
C ALA A 42 -19.39 -10.55 -9.96
N GLN A 43 -18.78 -10.65 -11.14
CA GLN A 43 -18.05 -11.84 -11.57
C GLN A 43 -16.85 -12.13 -10.66
N ASP A 44 -15.99 -11.13 -10.42
CA ASP A 44 -14.81 -11.27 -9.57
C ASP A 44 -15.18 -11.69 -8.14
N LYS A 45 -16.29 -11.18 -7.59
CA LYS A 45 -16.82 -11.59 -6.29
C LYS A 45 -17.29 -13.03 -6.28
N ALA A 46 -18.01 -13.45 -7.33
CA ALA A 46 -18.49 -14.83 -7.45
C ALA A 46 -17.30 -15.80 -7.56
N ASP A 47 -16.29 -15.46 -8.35
CA ASP A 47 -15.06 -16.25 -8.49
C ASP A 47 -14.28 -16.32 -7.19
N TYR A 48 -14.14 -15.19 -6.49
CA TYR A 48 -13.51 -15.16 -5.18
C TYR A 48 -14.24 -16.08 -4.18
N THR A 49 -15.56 -15.97 -4.05
CA THR A 49 -16.34 -16.81 -3.14
C THR A 49 -16.22 -18.30 -3.49
N ARG A 50 -16.16 -18.64 -4.78
CA ARG A 50 -16.00 -20.01 -5.26
C ARG A 50 -14.61 -20.59 -4.99
N LEU A 51 -13.56 -19.77 -5.09
CA LEU A 51 -12.16 -20.20 -4.96
C LEU A 51 -11.64 -20.10 -3.52
N ASN A 52 -12.24 -19.25 -2.68
CA ASN A 52 -11.77 -19.03 -1.32
C ASN A 52 -12.15 -20.19 -0.39
N ALA A 53 -11.14 -20.91 0.09
CA ALA A 53 -11.30 -21.99 1.07
C ALA A 53 -11.16 -21.50 2.53
N ASP A 54 -10.73 -20.25 2.77
CA ASP A 54 -10.45 -19.72 4.11
C ASP A 54 -11.62 -18.88 4.63
N GLU A 55 -12.25 -19.34 5.71
CA GLU A 55 -13.40 -18.66 6.30
C GLU A 55 -13.10 -17.28 6.87
N ARG A 56 -11.82 -16.96 7.16
CA ARG A 56 -11.41 -15.65 7.67
C ARG A 56 -11.55 -14.54 6.65
N PHE A 57 -11.56 -14.88 5.36
CA PHE A 57 -11.59 -13.91 4.26
C PHE A 57 -12.92 -13.91 3.49
N LYS A 58 -14.03 -14.36 4.11
CA LYS A 58 -15.36 -14.25 3.50
C LYS A 58 -15.71 -12.80 3.18
N LEU A 59 -16.19 -12.55 1.96
CA LEU A 59 -16.63 -11.22 1.53
C LEU A 59 -17.89 -10.79 2.28
N ASP A 60 -17.88 -9.57 2.81
CA ASP A 60 -19.05 -8.90 3.36
C ASP A 60 -19.21 -7.55 2.66
N ASN A 61 -20.27 -7.45 1.86
CA ASN A 61 -20.57 -6.25 1.07
C ASN A 61 -20.75 -5.00 1.96
N ALA A 62 -21.03 -5.15 3.25
CA ALA A 62 -21.11 -4.03 4.18
C ALA A 62 -19.77 -3.26 4.30
N TRP A 63 -18.65 -3.93 4.04
CA TRP A 63 -17.29 -3.38 4.14
C TRP A 63 -16.60 -3.15 2.80
N ASP A 64 -17.32 -3.28 1.68
CA ASP A 64 -16.77 -3.03 0.34
C ASP A 64 -16.06 -1.68 0.24
N TYR A 65 -14.75 -1.73 0.05
CA TYR A 65 -13.93 -0.58 -0.32
C TYR A 65 -13.15 -0.94 -1.58
N LEU A 66 -13.85 -0.88 -2.72
CA LEU A 66 -13.33 -1.39 -3.99
C LEU A 66 -12.46 -0.32 -4.68
N CYS A 67 -11.22 -0.68 -5.00
CA CYS A 67 -10.33 0.09 -5.86
C CYS A 67 -10.63 -0.27 -7.33
N LEU A 68 -11.51 0.51 -7.97
CA LEU A 68 -12.08 0.16 -9.27
C LEU A 68 -11.12 0.33 -10.45
N GLU A 69 -9.99 0.98 -10.25
CA GLU A 69 -9.02 1.30 -11.31
C GLU A 69 -7.79 0.40 -11.26
N ASP A 70 -7.45 -0.13 -10.09
CA ASP A 70 -6.23 -0.91 -9.86
C ASP A 70 -6.11 -2.12 -10.80
N LYS A 71 -7.25 -2.74 -11.18
CA LYS A 71 -7.29 -3.88 -12.11
C LYS A 71 -6.67 -3.59 -13.48
N TYR A 72 -6.73 -2.33 -13.94
CA TYR A 72 -6.16 -1.91 -15.23
C TYR A 72 -5.03 -0.90 -15.07
N ALA A 73 -4.69 -0.54 -13.83
CA ALA A 73 -3.57 0.33 -13.57
C ALA A 73 -2.28 -0.35 -14.04
N GLN A 74 -1.47 0.40 -14.78
CA GLN A 74 -0.15 -0.09 -15.14
C GLN A 74 0.70 -0.17 -13.87
N ASN A 75 1.21 -1.37 -13.57
CA ASN A 75 2.07 -1.58 -12.42
C ASN A 75 3.39 -0.80 -12.58
N GLY A 76 3.87 -0.18 -11.50
CA GLY A 76 5.17 0.50 -11.46
C GLY A 76 5.23 1.86 -12.17
N THR A 77 4.11 2.44 -12.60
CA THR A 77 4.07 3.72 -13.35
C THR A 77 4.55 4.92 -12.53
N SER A 78 4.41 4.89 -11.21
CA SER A 78 4.84 5.95 -10.29
C SER A 78 6.27 5.78 -9.77
N ILE A 79 7.00 4.79 -10.29
CA ILE A 79 8.37 4.51 -9.91
C ILE A 79 9.29 5.10 -10.98
N ASP A 80 10.29 5.89 -10.57
CA ASP A 80 11.39 6.21 -11.47
C ASP A 80 12.14 4.91 -11.78
N LYS A 81 11.93 4.41 -12.99
CA LYS A 81 12.46 3.11 -13.44
C LYS A 81 13.97 3.04 -13.32
N GLN A 82 14.68 4.15 -13.49
CA GLN A 82 16.14 4.15 -13.45
C GLN A 82 16.63 4.02 -12.01
N TYR A 83 16.12 4.85 -11.11
CA TYR A 83 16.50 4.78 -9.69
C TYR A 83 16.09 3.44 -9.06
N PHE A 84 14.90 2.92 -9.38
CA PHE A 84 14.46 1.64 -8.82
C PHE A 84 15.37 0.47 -9.21
N ILE A 85 15.80 0.42 -10.48
CA ILE A 85 16.71 -0.64 -10.93
C ILE A 85 18.11 -0.44 -10.32
N GLN A 86 18.58 0.80 -10.18
CA GLN A 86 19.84 1.10 -9.50
C GLN A 86 19.81 0.68 -8.03
N ASP A 87 18.73 0.98 -7.32
CA ASP A 87 18.52 0.63 -5.92
C ASP A 87 18.54 -0.89 -5.73
N ILE A 88 17.86 -1.63 -6.61
CA ILE A 88 17.89 -3.11 -6.61
C ILE A 88 19.30 -3.62 -6.87
N TRP A 89 19.98 -3.12 -7.89
CA TRP A 89 21.35 -3.55 -8.24
C TRP A 89 22.32 -3.30 -7.08
N GLY A 90 22.28 -2.12 -6.47
CA GLY A 90 23.11 -1.80 -5.31
C GLY A 90 22.78 -2.70 -4.12
N ALA A 91 21.49 -2.96 -3.87
CA ALA A 91 21.07 -3.75 -2.72
C ALA A 91 21.46 -5.22 -2.88
N GLN A 92 21.48 -5.73 -4.10
CA GLN A 92 22.03 -7.05 -4.41
C GLN A 92 23.52 -7.11 -4.10
N LYS A 93 24.29 -6.06 -4.42
CA LYS A 93 25.73 -6.01 -4.11
C LYS A 93 25.98 -5.99 -2.61
N VAL A 94 25.23 -5.19 -1.85
CA VAL A 94 25.36 -5.16 -0.39
C VAL A 94 25.00 -6.53 0.21
N LEU A 95 23.95 -7.19 -0.29
CA LEU A 95 23.57 -8.54 0.14
C LEU A 95 24.62 -9.61 -0.20
N GLU A 96 25.32 -9.47 -1.32
CA GLU A 96 26.38 -10.36 -1.76
C GLU A 96 27.60 -10.25 -0.82
N TYR A 97 28.06 -9.02 -0.56
CA TYR A 97 29.26 -8.78 0.25
C TYR A 97 29.01 -8.77 1.77
N LYS A 98 27.77 -8.59 2.21
CA LYS A 98 27.33 -8.62 3.63
C LYS A 98 28.26 -7.85 4.57
N PRO A 99 28.50 -6.55 4.33
CA PRO A 99 29.34 -5.77 5.24
C PRO A 99 28.73 -5.76 6.65
N SER A 100 29.57 -5.75 7.68
CA SER A 100 29.10 -5.68 9.07
C SER A 100 28.32 -4.38 9.36
N VAL A 101 28.70 -3.29 8.68
CA VAL A 101 28.00 -1.99 8.66
C VAL A 101 28.14 -1.41 7.25
N HIS A 102 27.03 -0.94 6.68
CA HIS A 102 27.02 -0.17 5.44
C HIS A 102 26.90 1.31 5.78
N TYR A 103 27.85 2.13 5.35
CA TYR A 103 27.79 3.58 5.50
C TYR A 103 27.32 4.17 4.17
N ASP A 104 26.22 4.91 4.21
CA ASP A 104 25.59 5.51 3.04
C ASP A 104 25.54 7.04 3.17
N VAL A 105 25.69 7.74 2.05
CA VAL A 105 25.62 9.20 1.98
C VAL A 105 24.56 9.62 0.97
N GLY A 106 23.44 10.13 1.47
CA GLY A 106 22.40 10.80 0.68
C GLY A 106 21.42 9.90 -0.07
N SER A 107 21.49 8.57 0.07
CA SER A 107 20.48 7.70 -0.54
C SER A 107 19.12 7.88 0.12
N SER A 108 18.05 7.76 -0.67
CA SER A 108 16.67 7.92 -0.19
C SER A 108 16.29 6.81 0.79
N VAL A 109 15.68 7.19 1.92
CA VAL A 109 15.10 6.24 2.88
C VAL A 109 14.01 5.37 2.25
N ASN A 110 13.20 5.94 1.36
CA ASN A 110 12.09 5.25 0.69
C ASN A 110 12.53 4.44 -0.56
N GLY A 111 13.81 4.48 -0.92
CA GLY A 111 14.39 3.74 -2.05
C GLY A 111 15.44 2.75 -1.57
N PHE A 112 16.69 2.97 -1.98
CA PHE A 112 17.84 2.12 -1.67
C PHE A 112 17.92 1.66 -0.21
N ILE A 113 17.78 2.57 0.75
CA ILE A 113 17.91 2.25 2.18
C ILE A 113 16.79 1.29 2.62
N ALA A 114 15.56 1.43 2.12
CA ALA A 114 14.48 0.50 2.44
C ALA A 114 14.81 -0.93 1.99
N HIS A 115 15.46 -1.09 0.82
CA HIS A 115 15.92 -2.40 0.35
C HIS A 115 16.98 -3.00 1.28
N LEU A 116 17.94 -2.21 1.76
CA LEU A 116 18.95 -2.67 2.72
C LEU A 116 18.33 -3.06 4.07
N LEU A 117 17.39 -2.25 4.58
CA LEU A 117 16.70 -2.52 5.85
C LEU A 117 15.87 -3.81 5.77
N ALA A 118 15.21 -4.07 4.64
CA ALA A 118 14.47 -5.32 4.41
C ALA A 118 15.37 -6.56 4.47
N GLN A 119 16.66 -6.41 4.10
CA GLN A 119 17.67 -7.46 4.21
C GLN A 119 18.30 -7.57 5.60
N LYS A 120 17.85 -6.74 6.57
CA LYS A 120 18.45 -6.60 7.91
C LYS A 120 19.91 -6.13 7.87
N GLN A 121 20.33 -5.47 6.80
CA GLN A 121 21.65 -4.85 6.73
C GLN A 121 21.72 -3.72 7.77
N LYS A 122 22.79 -3.70 8.57
CA LYS A 122 23.05 -2.56 9.46
C LYS A 122 23.55 -1.39 8.62
N VAL A 123 22.87 -0.26 8.72
CA VAL A 123 23.15 0.95 7.91
C VAL A 123 23.40 2.15 8.83
N VAL A 124 24.38 2.97 8.46
CA VAL A 124 24.59 4.33 8.98
C VAL A 124 24.38 5.29 7.81
N LEU A 125 23.33 6.11 7.88
CA LEU A 125 22.97 7.04 6.82
C LEU A 125 23.39 8.46 7.20
N PHE A 126 24.12 9.12 6.31
CA PHE A 126 24.41 10.55 6.37
C PHE A 126 23.58 11.27 5.29
N ASP A 127 22.67 12.14 5.69
CA ASP A 127 21.85 12.91 4.76
C ASP A 127 21.66 14.34 5.28
N ILE A 128 21.81 15.32 4.39
CA ILE A 128 21.62 16.74 4.71
C ILE A 128 20.15 17.16 4.60
N ARG A 129 19.32 16.37 3.92
CA ARG A 129 17.90 16.64 3.76
C ARG A 129 17.21 16.43 5.11
N PRO A 130 16.31 17.34 5.53
CA PRO A 130 15.55 17.14 6.75
C PRO A 130 14.67 15.88 6.64
N MET A 131 14.56 15.14 7.73
CA MET A 131 13.68 13.98 7.85
C MET A 131 12.58 14.32 8.85
N ASP A 132 11.45 14.83 8.36
CA ASP A 132 10.30 15.29 9.17
C ASP A 132 9.21 14.23 9.31
N ASN A 133 9.61 12.95 9.33
CA ASN A 133 8.71 11.84 9.16
C ASN A 133 8.30 11.21 10.50
N GLN A 134 7.00 11.09 10.75
CA GLN A 134 6.44 10.37 11.91
C GLN A 134 6.41 8.86 11.67
N PHE A 135 7.57 8.22 11.56
CA PHE A 135 7.66 6.77 11.34
C PHE A 135 7.34 5.94 12.59
N ASP A 136 7.31 6.54 13.78
CA ASP A 136 6.92 5.89 15.03
C ASP A 136 5.40 5.66 15.11
N THR A 137 4.91 4.75 14.27
CA THR A 137 3.49 4.45 14.15
C THR A 137 3.05 3.39 15.18
N ARG A 138 1.76 3.43 15.55
CA ARG A 138 1.15 2.37 16.38
C ARG A 138 1.32 0.97 15.77
N PHE A 139 1.37 0.88 14.44
CA PHE A 139 1.58 -0.38 13.73
C PHE A 139 2.92 -1.03 14.13
N LEU A 140 4.01 -0.26 14.15
CA LEU A 140 5.32 -0.77 14.57
C LEU A 140 5.35 -1.09 16.07
N LYS A 141 4.73 -0.26 16.91
CA LYS A 141 4.64 -0.50 18.37
C LYS A 141 3.87 -1.78 18.74
N ALA A 142 2.94 -2.20 17.88
CA ALA A 142 2.12 -3.40 18.10
C ALA A 142 2.78 -4.69 17.58
N GLY A 143 4.07 -4.65 17.22
CA GLY A 143 4.81 -5.81 16.71
C GLY A 143 4.84 -5.94 15.19
N GLY A 144 4.29 -4.96 14.45
CA GLY A 144 4.16 -5.04 13.01
C GLY A 144 3.10 -6.05 12.58
N GLY A 145 2.59 -5.90 11.35
CA GLY A 145 1.63 -6.83 10.75
C GLY A 145 2.34 -8.11 10.32
N GLY A 146 2.25 -9.15 11.14
CA GLY A 146 2.64 -10.53 10.87
C GLY A 146 1.64 -11.48 11.50
#